data_AF-A0A1C6HG58-F1
#
_entry.id   AF-A0A1C6HG58-F1
#
_cell.length_a   1.000
_cell.length_b   1.000
_cell.length_c   1.000
_cell.angle_alpha   90.00
_cell.angle_beta   90.00
_cell.angle_gamma   90.00
#
_symmetry.space_group_name_H-M   'P 1'
#
loop_
_entity.id
_entity.type
_entity.pdbx_description
1 polymer ?
#
loop_
_entity_poly.entity_id
_entity_poly.type
_entity_poly.pdbx_seq_one_letter_code
_entity_poly.pdbx_strand_id
1 'polypeptide(L)'
;MEFGSQEFFERLKAGVAAGDPDVYVDLNNTVEHAVKNLVRSKVKFSDVDDVIQEIQLSVWQRVTTFLITSENNAPSQRNAWLIKVAKSRIIDFINHNYRDRPDQFGDDEPTGGKPCPTGPVPPTLADAEQMADYERCCRAISHICSLDMAPERILACLYNAFLIPAASSGDARKKGDPEAIVRRFSGRPLSELRDALWQELSWLFIIPPPNDLLAPLDKKLENGAADKPFQLTKREITIVSNRGRKSAQKKHDEIVGGTLDE
;
A
#
# COMPACT_ATOMS: atom_id res chain seq x y z
N MET A 1 -5.01 -20.89 3.95
CA MET A 1 -6.38 -20.48 3.60
C MET A 1 -6.40 -18.96 3.53
N GLU A 2 -7.02 -18.34 2.52
CA GLU A 2 -7.08 -16.88 2.41
C GLU A 2 -8.30 -16.32 3.16
N PHE A 3 -8.14 -15.16 3.81
CA PHE A 3 -9.21 -14.52 4.58
C PHE A 3 -10.49 -14.28 3.77
N GLY A 4 -10.37 -13.78 2.54
CA GLY A 4 -11.54 -13.46 1.71
C GLY A 4 -12.23 -14.69 1.10
N SER A 5 -11.63 -15.88 1.18
CA SER A 5 -12.14 -17.07 0.50
C SER A 5 -13.52 -17.49 1.00
N GLN A 6 -14.32 -18.11 0.12
CA GLN A 6 -15.65 -18.61 0.52
C GLN A 6 -15.52 -19.71 1.59
N GLU A 7 -14.52 -20.57 1.46
CA GLU A 7 -14.23 -21.65 2.42
C GLU A 7 -13.99 -21.09 3.83
N PHE A 8 -13.13 -20.08 3.96
CA PHE A 8 -12.87 -19.44 5.25
C PHE A 8 -14.12 -18.74 5.80
N PHE A 9 -14.87 -18.04 4.94
CA PHE A 9 -16.07 -17.31 5.34
C PHE A 9 -17.14 -18.25 5.93
N GLU A 10 -17.42 -19.37 5.28
CA GLU A 10 -18.39 -20.36 5.78
C GLU A 10 -17.90 -21.03 7.07
N ARG A 11 -16.61 -21.37 7.16
CA ARG A 11 -16.01 -21.92 8.38
C ARG A 11 -16.14 -20.94 9.55
N LEU A 12 -15.83 -19.67 9.32
CA LEU A 12 -15.95 -18.61 10.32
C LEU A 12 -17.41 -18.42 10.75
N LYS A 13 -18.36 -18.41 9.80
CA LYS A 13 -19.80 -18.28 10.07
C LYS A 13 -20.30 -19.43 10.95
N ALA A 14 -19.95 -20.67 10.59
CA ALA A 14 -20.36 -21.86 11.34
C ALA A 14 -19.72 -21.90 12.74
N GLY A 15 -18.43 -21.62 12.85
CA GLY A 15 -17.72 -21.65 14.13
C GLY A 15 -18.20 -20.56 15.09
N VAL A 16 -18.44 -19.33 14.61
CA VAL A 16 -18.99 -18.25 15.44
C VAL A 16 -20.41 -18.59 15.93
N ALA A 17 -21.26 -19.18 15.07
CA ALA A 17 -22.60 -19.61 15.47
C ALA A 17 -22.59 -20.75 16.49
N ALA A 18 -21.62 -21.66 16.40
CA ALA A 18 -21.45 -22.79 17.30
C ALA A 18 -20.71 -22.43 18.62
N GLY A 19 -20.12 -21.23 18.71
CA GLY A 19 -19.26 -20.85 19.84
C GLY A 19 -17.97 -21.68 19.89
N ASP A 20 -17.47 -22.12 18.75
CA ASP A 20 -16.27 -22.95 18.63
C ASP A 20 -15.01 -22.13 18.98
N PRO A 21 -14.26 -22.50 20.05
CA PRO A 21 -13.06 -21.76 20.43
C PRO A 21 -11.94 -21.83 19.38
N ASP A 22 -11.89 -22.88 18.56
CA ASP A 22 -10.85 -23.05 17.55
C ASP A 22 -11.03 -22.06 16.38
N VAL A 23 -12.25 -21.54 16.18
CA VAL A 23 -12.53 -20.53 15.13
C VAL A 23 -11.76 -19.23 15.39
N TYR A 24 -11.48 -18.91 16.65
CA TYR A 24 -10.71 -17.73 17.03
C TYR A 24 -9.24 -17.87 16.62
N VAL A 25 -8.67 -19.06 16.81
CA VAL A 25 -7.30 -19.38 16.41
C VAL A 25 -7.17 -19.34 14.89
N ASP A 26 -8.10 -19.96 14.18
CA ASP A 26 -8.14 -19.96 12.71
C ASP A 26 -8.27 -18.54 12.15
N LEU A 27 -9.10 -17.70 12.76
CA LEU A 27 -9.25 -16.30 12.40
C LEU A 27 -7.95 -15.53 12.60
N ASN A 28 -7.32 -15.64 13.76
CA ASN A 28 -6.10 -14.91 14.07
C ASN A 28 -4.96 -15.29 13.15
N ASN A 29 -4.77 -16.60 12.89
CA ASN A 29 -3.75 -17.10 11.96
C ASN A 29 -3.99 -16.58 10.54
N THR A 30 -5.24 -16.57 10.09
CA THR A 30 -5.61 -16.12 8.74
C THR A 30 -5.46 -14.61 8.59
N VAL A 31 -5.84 -13.83 9.60
CA VAL A 31 -5.62 -12.38 9.66
C VAL A 31 -4.14 -12.06 9.66
N GLU A 32 -3.36 -12.68 10.54
CA GLU A 32 -1.91 -12.50 10.60
C GLU A 32 -1.28 -12.79 9.25
N HIS A 33 -1.57 -13.94 8.65
CA HIS A 33 -1.01 -14.30 7.34
C HIS A 33 -1.32 -13.24 6.26
N ALA A 34 -2.55 -12.70 6.27
CA ALA A 34 -2.98 -11.70 5.29
C ALA A 34 -2.35 -10.31 5.52
N VAL A 35 -2.13 -9.90 6.77
CA VAL A 35 -1.71 -8.53 7.10
C VAL A 35 -0.25 -8.40 7.52
N LYS A 36 0.44 -9.49 7.86
CA LYS A 36 1.79 -9.47 8.43
C LYS A 36 2.80 -8.73 7.57
N ASN A 37 2.80 -8.96 6.25
CA ASN A 37 3.67 -8.24 5.33
C ASN A 37 3.28 -6.77 5.19
N LEU A 38 1.97 -6.48 5.26
CA LEU A 38 1.50 -5.10 5.33
C LEU A 38 2.05 -4.46 6.61
N VAL A 39 1.77 -4.96 7.80
CA VAL A 39 2.23 -4.40 9.07
C VAL A 39 3.76 -4.24 9.12
N ARG A 40 4.52 -5.29 8.76
CA ARG A 40 5.99 -5.25 8.72
C ARG A 40 6.55 -4.16 7.82
N SER A 41 5.85 -3.80 6.75
CA SER A 41 6.27 -2.71 5.86
C SER A 41 5.92 -1.31 6.40
N LYS A 42 5.33 -1.21 7.60
CA LYS A 42 4.64 -0.01 8.08
C LYS A 42 5.02 0.39 9.51
N VAL A 43 5.45 -0.54 10.35
CA VAL A 43 5.83 -0.30 11.76
C VAL A 43 7.17 -0.96 12.07
N LYS A 44 7.81 -0.53 13.17
CA LYS A 44 9.10 -1.09 13.61
C LYS A 44 8.96 -2.58 13.89
N PHE A 45 10.03 -3.34 13.66
CA PHE A 45 10.03 -4.79 13.86
C PHE A 45 9.57 -5.21 15.26
N SER A 46 9.95 -4.44 16.30
CA SER A 46 9.51 -4.66 17.68
C SER A 46 8.01 -4.53 17.88
N ASP A 47 7.34 -3.74 17.04
CA ASP A 47 5.94 -3.33 17.22
C ASP A 47 5.01 -4.16 16.31
N VAL A 48 5.58 -5.01 15.44
CA VAL A 48 4.83 -5.78 14.44
C VAL A 48 3.79 -6.68 15.09
N ASP A 49 4.20 -7.43 16.11
CA ASP A 49 3.31 -8.40 16.77
C ASP A 49 2.21 -7.68 17.56
N ASP A 50 2.53 -6.55 18.21
CA ASP A 50 1.57 -5.71 18.93
C ASP A 50 0.50 -5.14 17.97
N VAL A 51 0.92 -4.59 16.84
CA VAL A 51 -0.02 -4.06 15.84
C VAL A 51 -0.85 -5.17 15.20
N ILE A 52 -0.26 -6.34 14.92
CA ILE A 52 -1.02 -7.50 14.44
C ILE A 52 -2.08 -7.91 15.47
N GLN A 53 -1.73 -7.92 16.75
CA GLN A 53 -2.65 -8.27 17.82
C GLN A 53 -3.81 -7.27 17.92
N GLU A 54 -3.55 -5.96 17.80
CA GLU A 54 -4.60 -4.94 17.76
C GLU A 54 -5.54 -5.09 16.55
N ILE A 55 -4.99 -5.48 15.39
CA ILE A 55 -5.77 -5.77 14.18
C ILE A 55 -6.65 -6.99 14.40
N GLN A 56 -6.10 -8.09 14.93
CA GLN A 56 -6.85 -9.31 15.25
C GLN A 56 -8.00 -9.03 16.22
N LEU A 57 -7.74 -8.27 17.30
CA LEU A 57 -8.77 -7.81 18.24
C LEU A 57 -9.87 -7.00 17.55
N SER A 58 -9.49 -6.05 16.70
CA SER A 58 -10.44 -5.20 15.96
C SER A 58 -11.29 -5.96 14.96
N VAL A 59 -10.72 -6.99 14.32
CA VAL A 59 -11.43 -7.90 13.43
C VAL A 59 -12.43 -8.72 14.23
N TRP A 60 -12.02 -9.29 15.37
CA TRP A 60 -12.90 -10.08 16.24
C TRP A 60 -14.09 -9.27 16.75
N GLN A 61 -13.85 -8.04 17.23
CA GLN A 61 -14.91 -7.14 17.71
C GLN A 61 -15.96 -6.82 16.63
N ARG A 62 -15.60 -6.95 15.35
CA ARG A 62 -16.47 -6.62 14.20
C ARG A 62 -16.88 -7.85 13.41
N VAL A 63 -16.59 -9.06 13.90
CA VAL A 63 -16.76 -10.31 13.15
C VAL A 63 -18.21 -10.54 12.78
N THR A 64 -19.15 -10.29 13.70
CA THR A 64 -20.60 -10.45 13.45
C THR A 64 -21.08 -9.49 12.38
N THR A 65 -20.66 -8.23 12.42
CA THR A 65 -21.00 -7.25 11.38
C THR A 65 -20.43 -7.67 10.02
N PHE A 66 -19.18 -8.12 9.99
CA PHE A 66 -18.54 -8.61 8.76
C PHE A 66 -19.30 -9.78 8.14
N LEU A 67 -19.71 -10.77 8.95
CA LEU A 67 -20.48 -11.93 8.48
C LEU A 67 -21.84 -11.54 7.88
N ILE A 68 -22.51 -10.54 8.45
CA ILE A 68 -23.79 -10.05 7.92
C ILE A 68 -23.59 -9.25 6.63
N THR A 69 -22.65 -8.30 6.62
CA THR A 69 -22.52 -7.37 5.47
C THR A 69 -21.76 -7.96 4.29
N SER A 70 -21.08 -9.10 4.48
CA SER A 70 -20.17 -9.67 3.48
C SER A 70 -20.61 -11.01 2.93
N GLU A 71 -21.83 -11.46 3.24
CA GLU A 71 -22.39 -12.72 2.77
C GLU A 71 -22.31 -12.85 1.24
N ASN A 72 -22.73 -11.81 0.52
CA ASN A 72 -22.75 -11.77 -0.95
C ASN A 72 -21.49 -11.14 -1.57
N ASN A 73 -20.49 -10.78 -0.76
CA ASN A 73 -19.28 -10.13 -1.25
C ASN A 73 -18.34 -11.13 -1.93
N ALA A 74 -17.71 -10.71 -3.02
CA ALA A 74 -16.63 -11.46 -3.64
C ALA A 74 -15.40 -11.53 -2.70
N PRO A 75 -14.50 -12.51 -2.87
CA PRO A 75 -13.32 -12.65 -2.04
C PRO A 75 -12.43 -11.40 -1.95
N SER A 76 -12.31 -10.67 -3.06
CA SER A 76 -11.57 -9.41 -3.11
C SER A 76 -12.18 -8.33 -2.21
N GLN A 77 -13.51 -8.24 -2.14
CA GLN A 77 -14.21 -7.27 -1.30
C GLN A 77 -14.09 -7.62 0.19
N ARG A 78 -14.13 -8.90 0.54
CA ARG A 78 -13.86 -9.38 1.91
C ARG A 78 -12.43 -9.09 2.35
N ASN A 79 -11.46 -9.34 1.48
CA ASN A 79 -10.07 -8.95 1.72
C ASN A 79 -9.90 -7.43 1.86
N ALA A 80 -10.58 -6.63 1.02
CA ALA A 80 -10.54 -5.17 1.13
C ALA A 80 -11.07 -4.66 2.49
N TRP A 81 -12.10 -5.31 3.04
CA TRP A 81 -12.60 -5.00 4.38
C TRP A 81 -11.51 -5.22 5.44
N LEU A 82 -10.82 -6.37 5.41
CA LEU A 82 -9.73 -6.66 6.35
C LEU A 82 -8.60 -5.62 6.24
N ILE A 83 -8.18 -5.30 5.01
CA ILE A 83 -7.13 -4.30 4.77
C ILE A 83 -7.56 -2.91 5.29
N LYS A 84 -8.84 -2.55 5.19
CA LYS A 84 -9.36 -1.30 5.76
C LYS A 84 -9.23 -1.27 7.29
N VAL A 85 -9.59 -2.37 7.96
CA VAL A 85 -9.42 -2.50 9.43
C VAL A 85 -7.95 -2.40 9.80
N ALA A 86 -7.09 -3.16 9.09
CA ALA A 86 -5.65 -3.17 9.33
C ALA A 86 -5.01 -1.79 9.19
N LYS A 87 -5.30 -1.08 8.09
CA LYS A 87 -4.79 0.28 7.86
C LYS A 87 -5.24 1.26 8.92
N SER A 88 -6.51 1.20 9.35
CA SER A 88 -6.99 2.07 10.43
C SER A 88 -6.22 1.83 11.73
N ARG A 89 -5.94 0.57 12.10
CA ARG A 89 -5.15 0.28 13.30
C ARG A 89 -3.71 0.70 13.17
N ILE A 90 -3.07 0.43 12.04
CA ILE A 90 -1.70 0.89 11.77
C ILE A 90 -1.61 2.42 11.88
N ILE A 91 -2.56 3.15 11.30
CA ILE A 91 -2.60 4.62 11.38
C ILE A 91 -2.80 5.08 12.83
N ASP A 92 -3.73 4.48 13.55
CA ASP A 92 -3.99 4.84 14.95
C ASP A 92 -2.77 4.58 15.83
N PHE A 93 -2.08 3.45 15.63
CA PHE A 93 -0.85 3.10 16.32
C PHE A 93 0.27 4.09 16.02
N ILE A 94 0.50 4.39 14.73
CA ILE A 94 1.49 5.40 14.30
C ILE A 94 1.17 6.77 14.90
N ASN A 95 -0.10 7.20 14.87
CA ASN A 95 -0.52 8.48 15.43
C ASN A 95 -0.34 8.55 16.95
N HIS A 96 -0.51 7.44 17.67
CA HIS A 96 -0.34 7.40 19.12
C HIS A 96 1.13 7.30 19.54
N ASN A 97 1.93 6.54 18.79
CA ASN A 97 3.28 6.12 19.22
C ASN A 97 4.42 6.85 18.48
N TYR A 98 4.17 7.41 17.28
CA TYR A 98 5.21 8.02 16.44
C TYR A 98 4.97 9.51 16.13
N ARG A 99 3.80 10.06 16.41
CA ARG A 99 3.58 11.51 16.32
C ARG A 99 4.04 12.15 17.63
N ASP A 100 5.06 13.00 17.55
CA ASP A 100 5.44 13.91 18.62
C ASP A 100 4.18 14.61 19.13
N ARG A 101 3.77 14.31 20.36
CA ARG A 101 2.68 15.04 21.02
C ARG A 101 3.17 16.48 21.22
N PRO A 102 2.50 17.50 20.64
CA PRO A 102 2.73 18.86 21.09
C PRO A 102 2.33 18.94 22.56
N ASP A 103 3.22 19.49 23.37
CA ASP A 103 3.13 19.74 24.79
C ASP A 103 1.68 19.87 25.30
N GLN A 104 1.23 18.88 26.09
CA GLN A 104 0.19 19.10 27.08
C GLN A 104 0.87 19.25 28.44
N PHE A 105 1.29 20.48 28.72
CA PHE A 105 1.58 20.96 30.07
C PHE A 105 0.34 21.68 30.62
N GLY A 106 -0.03 21.33 31.86
CA GLY A 106 -0.99 22.00 32.75
C GLY A 106 -2.15 21.06 33.15
N ASP A 107 -2.39 20.65 34.41
CA ASP A 107 -1.87 21.04 35.73
C ASP A 107 -2.09 19.89 36.74
N ASP A 108 -1.23 19.87 37.79
CA ASP A 108 -1.33 19.25 39.15
C ASP A 108 -1.49 17.72 39.30
N GLU A 109 -0.75 16.94 40.09
CA GLU A 109 0.13 17.11 41.27
C GLU A 109 1.07 15.86 41.42
N PRO A 110 1.99 15.76 42.40
CA PRO A 110 3.32 15.18 42.21
C PRO A 110 3.56 13.76 42.78
N THR A 111 4.73 13.24 42.41
CA THR A 111 5.64 12.26 43.09
C THR A 111 5.79 10.88 42.48
N GLY A 112 7.01 10.62 41.97
CA GLY A 112 7.52 9.26 41.76
C GLY A 112 8.50 9.06 40.60
N GLY A 113 9.64 9.74 40.60
CA GLY A 113 10.83 9.35 39.82
C GLY A 113 10.87 9.78 38.34
N LYS A 114 11.61 10.85 38.02
CA LYS A 114 11.93 11.23 36.63
C LYS A 114 13.12 10.40 36.10
N PRO A 115 13.00 9.67 34.98
CA PRO A 115 14.12 9.42 34.09
C PRO A 115 14.43 10.72 33.32
N CYS A 116 15.71 11.00 33.13
CA CYS A 116 16.24 12.13 32.36
C CYS A 116 15.68 12.14 30.92
N PRO A 117 15.47 13.31 30.30
CA PRO A 117 14.93 13.39 28.94
C PRO A 117 16.01 12.96 27.93
N THR A 118 15.82 11.78 27.33
CA THR A 118 16.50 11.43 26.09
C THR A 118 15.95 12.34 25.00
N GLY A 119 16.82 13.11 24.34
CA GLY A 119 16.48 13.94 23.18
C GLY A 119 15.87 13.12 22.04
N PRO A 120 15.55 13.76 20.89
CA PRO A 120 14.93 13.09 19.76
C PRO A 120 15.69 11.81 19.43
N VAL A 121 15.00 10.67 19.55
CA VAL A 121 15.56 9.36 19.24
C VAL A 121 15.95 9.41 17.77
N PRO A 122 17.24 9.23 17.42
CA PRO A 122 17.65 9.22 16.03
C PRO A 122 16.82 8.19 15.25
N PRO A 123 16.41 8.48 14.00
CA PRO A 123 15.68 7.51 13.19
C PRO A 123 16.47 6.20 13.18
N THR A 124 15.79 5.09 13.43
CA THR A 124 16.45 3.79 13.38
C THR A 124 16.90 3.51 11.94
N LEU A 125 17.90 2.65 11.75
CA LEU A 125 18.39 2.28 10.42
C LEU A 125 17.22 1.82 9.50
N ALA A 126 16.23 1.13 10.07
CA ALA A 126 15.02 0.68 9.39
C ALA A 126 14.09 1.85 8.98
N ASP A 127 13.95 2.88 9.81
CA ASP A 127 13.16 4.08 9.48
C ASP A 127 13.81 4.87 8.31
N ALA A 128 15.14 4.95 8.30
CA ALA A 128 15.91 5.60 7.24
C ALA A 128 15.84 4.81 5.92
N GLU A 129 15.96 3.48 5.97
CA GLU A 129 15.80 2.60 4.81
C GLU A 129 14.39 2.70 4.21
N GLN A 130 13.35 2.72 5.05
CA GLN A 130 11.96 2.83 4.61
C GLN A 130 11.64 4.19 3.98
N MET A 131 12.17 5.28 4.52
CA MET A 131 12.03 6.61 3.92
C MET A 131 12.78 6.69 2.58
N ALA A 132 13.99 6.13 2.51
CA ALA A 132 14.77 6.06 1.27
C ALA A 132 14.03 5.26 0.18
N ASP A 133 13.37 4.16 0.54
CA ASP A 133 12.54 3.37 -0.37
C ASP A 133 11.29 4.10 -0.84
N TYR A 134 10.60 4.83 0.05
CA TYR A 134 9.46 5.69 -0.31
C TYR A 134 9.89 6.76 -1.32
N GLU A 135 10.95 7.50 -1.02
CA GLU A 135 11.44 8.54 -1.91
C GLU A 135 11.93 7.98 -3.24
N ARG A 136 12.60 6.82 -3.22
CA ARG A 136 13.01 6.10 -4.43
C ARG A 136 11.81 5.77 -5.31
N CYS A 137 10.71 5.29 -4.72
CA CYS A 137 9.48 5.00 -5.44
C CYS A 137 8.85 6.27 -6.03
N CYS A 138 8.72 7.35 -5.25
CA CYS A 138 8.19 8.62 -5.72
C CYS A 138 9.03 9.21 -6.87
N ARG A 139 10.36 9.19 -6.75
CA ARG A 139 11.28 9.62 -7.82
C ARG A 139 11.10 8.79 -9.09
N ALA A 140 11.00 7.47 -8.96
CA ALA A 140 10.80 6.57 -10.10
C ALA A 140 9.46 6.84 -10.82
N ILE A 141 8.37 7.03 -10.07
CA ILE A 141 7.05 7.33 -10.62
C ILE A 141 7.07 8.67 -11.35
N SER A 142 7.56 9.73 -10.69
CA SER A 142 7.66 11.08 -11.28
C SER A 142 8.50 11.07 -12.57
N HIS A 143 9.64 10.37 -12.54
CA HIS A 143 10.50 10.20 -13.71
C HIS A 143 9.76 9.52 -14.88
N ILE A 144 9.02 8.45 -14.61
CA ILE A 144 8.24 7.75 -15.66
C ILE A 144 7.16 8.65 -16.25
N CYS A 145 6.47 9.43 -15.42
CA CYS A 145 5.49 10.42 -15.88
C CYS A 145 6.13 11.48 -16.78
N SER A 146 7.40 11.83 -16.54
CA SER A 146 8.13 12.83 -17.32
C SER A 146 8.68 12.33 -18.66
N LEU A 147 8.70 11.02 -18.90
CA LEU A 147 9.24 10.44 -20.13
C LEU A 147 8.48 10.96 -21.36
N ASP A 148 9.21 11.08 -22.48
CA ASP A 148 8.62 11.40 -23.78
C ASP A 148 7.88 10.19 -24.35
N MET A 149 6.71 9.92 -23.77
CA MET A 149 5.78 8.87 -24.13
C MET A 149 4.34 9.40 -24.04
N ALA A 150 3.45 8.74 -24.79
CA ALA A 150 2.02 9.00 -24.72
C ALA A 150 1.44 8.64 -23.33
N PRO A 151 0.37 9.32 -22.85
CA PRO A 151 -0.22 9.06 -21.53
C PRO A 151 -0.63 7.61 -21.29
N GLU A 152 -1.22 6.93 -22.29
CA GLU A 152 -1.58 5.52 -22.20
C GLU A 152 -0.36 4.61 -21.93
N ARG A 153 0.80 4.95 -22.51
CA ARG A 153 2.06 4.22 -22.35
C ARG A 153 2.66 4.43 -20.96
N ILE A 154 2.52 5.64 -20.41
CA ILE A 154 2.90 5.97 -19.04
C ILE A 154 2.03 5.18 -18.06
N LEU A 155 0.70 5.22 -18.22
CA LEU A 155 -0.26 4.49 -17.39
C LEU A 155 0.04 2.98 -17.40
N ALA A 156 0.17 2.38 -18.59
CA ALA A 156 0.52 0.97 -18.73
C ALA A 156 1.83 0.62 -18.00
N CYS A 157 2.84 1.48 -18.13
CA CYS A 157 4.12 1.28 -17.47
C CYS A 157 3.97 1.31 -15.95
N LEU A 158 3.29 2.31 -15.38
CA LEU A 158 3.13 2.44 -13.93
C LEU A 158 2.37 1.25 -13.32
N TYR A 159 1.27 0.84 -13.94
CA TYR A 159 0.48 -0.30 -13.47
C TYR A 159 1.26 -1.61 -13.53
N ASN A 160 1.97 -1.87 -14.63
CA ASN A 160 2.66 -3.14 -14.82
C ASN A 160 4.02 -3.22 -14.10
N ALA A 161 4.71 -2.08 -13.96
CA ALA A 161 6.04 -2.03 -13.38
C ALA A 161 6.04 -1.80 -11.87
N PHE A 162 5.03 -1.12 -11.32
CA PHE A 162 5.03 -0.70 -9.91
C PHE A 162 3.82 -1.22 -9.15
N LEU A 163 2.60 -1.10 -9.68
CA LEU A 163 1.40 -1.44 -8.90
C LEU A 163 1.11 -2.94 -8.83
N ILE A 164 1.05 -3.65 -9.96
CA ILE A 164 0.75 -5.10 -9.96
C ILE A 164 1.79 -5.91 -9.17
N PRO A 165 3.10 -5.65 -9.31
CA PRO A 165 4.11 -6.31 -8.49
C PRO A 165 3.97 -6.01 -7.00
N ALA A 166 3.64 -4.78 -6.62
CA ALA A 166 3.50 -4.39 -5.21
C ALA A 166 2.22 -4.92 -4.55
N ALA A 167 1.12 -5.06 -5.31
CA ALA A 167 -0.16 -5.55 -4.80
C ALA A 167 -0.22 -7.09 -4.63
N SER A 168 0.63 -7.86 -5.33
CA SER A 168 0.41 -9.29 -5.55
C SER A 168 1.28 -10.24 -4.71
N SER A 169 1.72 -9.82 -3.52
CA SER A 169 2.75 -10.41 -2.63
C SER A 169 4.04 -9.62 -2.75
N GLY A 170 4.54 -9.05 -1.63
CA GLY A 170 5.68 -8.12 -1.49
C GLY A 170 7.05 -8.62 -1.96
N ASP A 171 7.10 -9.22 -3.14
CA ASP A 171 8.29 -9.56 -3.88
C ASP A 171 8.34 -8.65 -5.10
N ALA A 172 9.18 -7.61 -5.04
CA ALA A 172 9.44 -6.67 -6.13
C ALA A 172 9.93 -7.36 -7.42
N ARG A 173 10.19 -8.67 -7.40
CA ARG A 173 10.61 -9.49 -8.53
C ARG A 173 9.46 -10.10 -9.33
N LYS A 174 8.20 -10.04 -8.87
CA LYS A 174 7.06 -10.50 -9.69
C LYS A 174 6.94 -9.63 -10.93
N LYS A 175 7.09 -10.25 -12.10
CA LYS A 175 6.80 -9.60 -13.38
C LYS A 175 5.31 -9.27 -13.40
N GLY A 176 4.96 -8.01 -13.67
CA GLY A 176 3.57 -7.60 -13.83
C GLY A 176 2.83 -8.42 -14.90
N ASP A 177 1.52 -8.26 -14.96
CA ASP A 177 0.63 -8.97 -15.89
C ASP A 177 0.05 -8.03 -16.95
N PRO A 178 0.69 -7.92 -18.13
CA PRO A 178 0.16 -7.14 -19.25
C PRO A 178 -1.23 -7.56 -19.71
N GLU A 179 -1.59 -8.84 -19.57
CA GLU A 179 -2.90 -9.36 -20.00
C GLU A 179 -4.01 -8.83 -19.09
N ALA A 180 -3.75 -8.81 -17.78
CA ALA A 180 -4.67 -8.21 -16.80
C ALA A 180 -4.91 -6.72 -17.08
N ILE A 181 -3.88 -5.98 -17.51
CA ILE A 181 -4.00 -4.57 -17.86
C ILE A 181 -4.89 -4.39 -19.10
N VAL A 182 -4.64 -5.14 -20.18
CA VAL A 182 -5.49 -5.11 -21.38
C VAL A 182 -6.94 -5.38 -20.99
N ARG A 183 -7.20 -6.46 -20.24
CA ARG A 183 -8.55 -6.85 -19.82
C ARG A 183 -9.24 -5.77 -18.99
N ARG A 184 -8.51 -5.08 -18.10
CA ARG A 184 -9.09 -4.09 -17.17
C ARG A 184 -9.28 -2.72 -17.80
N PHE A 185 -8.43 -2.32 -18.76
CA PHE A 185 -8.34 -0.92 -19.20
C PHE A 185 -8.84 -0.67 -20.62
N SER A 186 -8.88 -1.70 -21.48
CA SER A 186 -9.26 -1.51 -22.88
C SER A 186 -10.59 -0.77 -23.03
N GLY A 187 -10.58 0.31 -23.81
CA GLY A 187 -11.77 1.13 -24.07
C GLY A 187 -12.11 2.16 -22.99
N ARG A 188 -11.44 2.16 -21.83
CA ARG A 188 -11.68 3.16 -20.77
C ARG A 188 -10.94 4.47 -21.05
N PRO A 189 -11.52 5.64 -20.71
CA PRO A 189 -10.84 6.93 -20.83
C PRO A 189 -9.56 7.01 -19.99
N LEU A 190 -8.52 7.67 -20.51
CA LEU A 190 -7.25 7.80 -19.79
C LEU A 190 -7.37 8.62 -18.50
N SER A 191 -8.27 9.60 -18.46
CA SER A 191 -8.58 10.38 -17.25
C SER A 191 -9.07 9.48 -16.10
N GLU A 192 -10.01 8.58 -16.40
CA GLU A 192 -10.53 7.63 -15.42
C GLU A 192 -9.44 6.68 -14.89
N LEU A 193 -8.55 6.21 -15.78
CA LEU A 193 -7.43 5.35 -15.40
C LEU A 193 -6.38 6.08 -14.56
N ARG A 194 -6.18 7.38 -14.82
CA ARG A 194 -5.31 8.26 -14.01
C ARG A 194 -5.88 8.46 -12.61
N ASP A 195 -7.18 8.68 -12.47
CA ASP A 195 -7.80 8.87 -11.15
C ASP A 195 -7.78 7.57 -10.34
N ALA A 196 -8.03 6.43 -10.99
CA ALA A 196 -7.83 5.12 -10.38
C ALA A 196 -6.37 4.89 -9.96
N LEU A 197 -5.40 5.33 -10.77
CA LEU A 197 -3.98 5.24 -10.45
C LEU A 197 -3.66 6.04 -9.19
N TRP A 198 -4.17 7.27 -9.09
CA TRP A 198 -3.97 8.11 -7.92
C TRP A 198 -4.55 7.48 -6.65
N GLN A 199 -5.76 6.92 -6.72
CA GLN A 199 -6.37 6.19 -5.60
C GLN A 199 -5.52 4.97 -5.19
N GLU A 200 -5.07 4.17 -6.15
CA GLU A 200 -4.25 2.99 -5.88
C GLU A 200 -2.88 3.35 -5.28
N LEU A 201 -2.22 4.41 -5.77
CA LEU A 201 -0.96 4.92 -5.19
C LEU A 201 -1.16 5.47 -3.78
N SER A 202 -2.24 6.21 -3.56
CA SER A 202 -2.63 6.71 -2.23
C SER A 202 -2.91 5.57 -1.25
N TRP A 203 -3.34 4.41 -1.76
CA TRP A 203 -3.51 3.20 -0.96
C TRP A 203 -2.22 2.40 -0.78
N LEU A 204 -1.24 2.53 -1.67
CA LEU A 204 0.02 1.80 -1.61
C LEU A 204 0.98 2.42 -0.58
N PHE A 205 1.09 3.75 -0.59
CA PHE A 205 1.99 4.49 0.29
C PHE A 205 1.39 4.71 1.68
N ILE A 206 2.26 4.79 2.70
CA ILE A 206 1.87 5.19 4.08
C ILE A 206 1.79 6.69 4.16
N ILE A 207 2.87 7.33 3.70
CA ILE A 207 2.98 8.76 3.56
C ILE A 207 2.23 9.07 2.27
N PRO A 208 1.20 9.92 2.30
CA PRO A 208 0.51 10.33 1.09
C PRO A 208 1.52 10.72 0.01
N PRO A 209 1.39 10.21 -1.23
CA PRO A 209 2.26 10.67 -2.30
C PRO A 209 2.15 12.19 -2.45
N PRO A 210 3.23 12.89 -2.83
CA PRO A 210 3.17 14.33 -3.10
C PRO A 210 2.06 14.62 -4.12
N ASN A 211 1.26 15.68 -3.88
CA ASN A 211 0.11 16.01 -4.73
C ASN A 211 0.50 16.26 -6.20
N ASP A 212 1.75 16.65 -6.44
CA ASP A 212 2.35 16.92 -7.74
C ASP A 212 3.05 15.71 -8.37
N LEU A 213 3.01 14.53 -7.72
CA LEU A 213 3.70 13.32 -8.20
C LEU A 213 3.32 12.93 -9.64
N LEU A 214 2.06 13.16 -10.02
CA LEU A 214 1.53 12.85 -11.35
C LEU A 214 1.44 14.09 -12.27
N ALA A 215 1.89 15.27 -11.83
CA ALA A 215 1.77 16.50 -12.61
C ALA A 215 2.28 16.40 -14.06
N PRO A 216 3.39 15.70 -14.36
CA PRO A 216 3.83 15.53 -15.76
C PRO A 216 2.86 14.71 -16.62
N LEU A 217 2.17 13.73 -16.03
CA LEU A 217 1.12 12.96 -16.70
C LEU A 217 -0.13 13.81 -16.91
N ASP A 218 -0.53 14.58 -15.89
CA ASP A 218 -1.71 15.45 -15.91
C ASP A 218 -1.61 16.47 -17.05
N LYS A 219 -0.46 17.14 -17.18
CA LYS A 219 -0.18 18.06 -18.28
C LYS A 219 -0.34 17.40 -19.67
N LYS A 220 0.03 16.13 -19.81
CA LYS A 220 -0.12 15.40 -21.09
C LYS A 220 -1.58 15.01 -21.35
N LEU A 221 -2.38 14.79 -20.31
CA LEU A 221 -3.81 14.50 -20.44
C LEU A 221 -4.61 15.76 -20.81
N GLU A 222 -4.27 16.90 -20.19
CA GLU A 222 -4.85 18.22 -20.48
C GLU A 222 -4.65 18.65 -21.93
N ASN A 223 -3.57 18.19 -22.58
CA ASN A 223 -3.31 18.41 -24.01
C ASN A 223 -4.21 17.55 -24.95
N GLY A 224 -5.46 17.31 -24.56
CA GLY A 224 -6.48 16.63 -25.37
C GLY A 224 -6.37 15.11 -25.41
N ALA A 225 -5.76 14.49 -24.39
CA ALA A 225 -5.64 13.03 -24.29
C ALA A 225 -6.53 12.41 -23.20
N ALA A 226 -7.17 13.21 -22.35
CA ALA A 226 -8.02 12.77 -21.24
C ALA A 226 -9.12 11.77 -21.68
N ASP A 227 -9.89 12.11 -22.71
CA ASP A 227 -11.02 11.30 -23.18
C ASP A 227 -10.63 10.18 -24.16
N LYS A 228 -9.33 10.06 -24.48
CA LYS A 228 -8.89 8.99 -25.38
C LYS A 228 -9.10 7.63 -24.70
N PRO A 229 -9.61 6.62 -25.41
CA PRO A 229 -9.68 5.28 -24.86
C PRO A 229 -8.28 4.67 -24.79
N PHE A 230 -8.03 3.88 -23.75
CA PHE A 230 -6.83 3.05 -23.66
C PHE A 230 -6.91 1.91 -24.70
N GLN A 231 -5.89 1.80 -25.55
CA GLN A 231 -5.89 0.84 -26.68
C GLN A 231 -4.61 0.01 -26.82
N LEU A 232 -3.68 0.07 -25.86
CA LEU A 232 -2.42 -0.67 -25.96
C LEU A 232 -2.63 -2.17 -25.91
N THR A 233 -1.90 -2.89 -26.78
CA THR A 233 -1.85 -4.35 -26.78
C THR A 233 -0.92 -4.89 -25.69
N LYS A 234 -1.08 -6.17 -25.34
CA LYS A 234 -0.19 -6.90 -24.42
C LYS A 234 1.30 -6.72 -24.77
N ARG A 235 1.63 -6.79 -26.06
CA ARG A 235 3.01 -6.67 -26.56
C ARG A 235 3.57 -5.27 -26.30
N GLU A 236 2.78 -4.24 -26.58
CA GLU A 236 3.18 -2.85 -26.35
C GLU A 236 3.34 -2.55 -24.86
N ILE A 237 2.42 -3.04 -24.02
CA ILE A 237 2.50 -2.90 -22.56
C ILE A 237 3.80 -3.55 -22.04
N THR A 238 4.14 -4.74 -22.54
CA THR A 238 5.38 -5.43 -22.15
C THR A 238 6.62 -4.61 -22.52
N ILE A 239 6.67 -4.10 -23.76
CA ILE A 239 7.80 -3.30 -24.27
C ILE A 239 7.96 -2.02 -23.46
N VAL A 240 6.87 -1.26 -23.27
CA VAL A 240 6.93 0.02 -22.56
C VAL A 240 7.31 -0.17 -21.08
N SER A 241 6.78 -1.21 -20.43
CA SER A 241 7.09 -1.49 -19.03
C SER A 241 8.57 -1.82 -18.83
N ASN A 242 9.15 -2.60 -19.74
CA ASN A 242 10.58 -2.92 -19.70
C ASN A 242 11.44 -1.67 -19.94
N ARG A 243 11.05 -0.80 -20.88
CA ARG A 243 11.72 0.48 -21.13
C ARG A 243 11.66 1.38 -19.89
N GLY A 244 10.49 1.52 -19.27
CA GLY A 244 10.30 2.33 -18.07
C GLY A 244 11.11 1.84 -16.87
N ARG A 245 11.10 0.52 -16.58
CA ARG A 245 11.94 -0.07 -15.52
C ARG A 245 13.42 0.21 -15.72
N LYS A 246 13.94 0.00 -16.95
CA LYS A 246 15.34 0.29 -17.27
C LYS A 246 15.67 1.78 -17.09
N SER A 247 14.77 2.67 -17.51
CA SER A 247 14.99 4.11 -17.38
C SER A 247 14.96 4.58 -15.93
N ALA A 248 14.01 4.08 -15.13
CA ALA A 248 13.94 4.39 -13.69
C ALA A 248 15.16 3.86 -12.93
N GLN A 249 15.62 2.64 -13.25
CA GLN A 249 16.83 2.08 -12.65
C GLN A 249 18.07 2.91 -13.01
N LYS A 250 18.24 3.27 -14.29
CA LYS A 250 19.35 4.14 -14.72
C LYS A 250 19.34 5.48 -13.97
N LYS A 251 18.16 6.10 -13.83
CA LYS A 251 18.02 7.38 -13.13
C LYS A 251 18.39 7.27 -11.64
N HIS A 252 18.04 6.16 -11.01
CA HIS A 252 18.46 5.86 -9.65
C HIS A 252 19.99 5.73 -9.53
N ASP A 253 20.60 4.97 -10.44
CA ASP A 253 22.05 4.72 -10.42
C ASP A 253 22.86 6.01 -10.68
N GLU A 254 22.36 6.93 -11.53
CA GLU A 254 22.95 8.26 -11.75
C GLU A 254 22.97 9.11 -10.46
N ILE A 255 21.91 9.03 -9.64
CA ILE A 255 21.79 9.84 -8.41
C ILE A 255 22.67 9.26 -7.30
N VAL A 256 22.71 7.93 -7.15
CA VAL A 256 23.52 7.24 -6.13
C VAL A 256 25.01 7.24 -6.51
N GLY A 257 25.34 7.16 -7.80
CA GLY A 257 26.72 7.25 -8.27
C GLY A 257 27.30 8.67 -8.16
N GLY A 258 26.48 9.71 -8.33
CA GLY A 258 26.92 11.10 -8.18
C GLY A 258 27.13 11.57 -6.74
N THR A 259 26.77 10.76 -5.73
CA THR A 259 26.96 11.08 -4.30
C THR A 259 28.28 10.55 -3.73
N LEU A 260 29.11 9.88 -4.53
CA LEU A 260 30.42 9.33 -4.12
C LEU A 260 31.64 10.13 -4.64
N ASP A 261 31.42 11.18 -5.43
CA ASP A 261 32.47 12.01 -6.05
C ASP A 261 32.47 13.48 -5.53
N GLU A 262 31.94 13.75 -4.34
CA GLU A 262 32.08 15.04 -3.63
C GLU A 262 32.73 14.89 -2.25
#